data_AF-A0A8J8KHA4-F1
#
_entry.id   AF-A0A8J8KHA4-F1
#
_cell.length_a   1.000
_cell.length_b   1.000
_cell.length_c   1.000
_cell.angle_alpha   90.00
_cell.angle_beta   90.00
_cell.angle_gamma   90.00
#
_symmetry.space_group_name_H-M   'P 1'
#
loop_
_entity.id
_entity.type
_entity.pdbx_description
1 polymer ?
#
loop_
_entity_poly.entity_id
_entity_poly.type
_entity_poly.pdbx_seq_one_letter_code
_entity_poly.pdbx_strand_id
1 'polypeptide(L)'
;LDEGAIAIVAGFQGISQDTKDITTLGRGGSDTTAVALAAALDADVCEIYTDVDGVFTADPRIVPNARHIAQVTYEEMLELCACGAKVLHLRSVEYARRANLPIHVRSSYSDKTGTMVTGSMEDLPVEQALITGVAHDRSEAKITIVGVPDTPGEAARIFETVANAETNLDMIVQNVSTEGTGRTDISFTLPKDDGPAAMAALSKVQSAIGFKGLLFDDHVGKVSLVGAGMRSHPGVAARFFAALGEAGVNIEMISTSEIRVSVVCRDSDLNKAVQAVHDAFELGGDTEAIVYAGTGR
;
A
#
# COMPACT_ATOMS: atom_id res chain seq x y z
N LEU A 1 -5.60 -14.49 32.47
CA LEU A 1 -4.66 -13.42 32.88
C LEU A 1 -4.75 -13.20 34.39
N ASP A 2 -5.96 -13.22 34.95
CA ASP A 2 -6.25 -13.03 36.38
C ASP A 2 -5.42 -13.90 37.34
N GLU A 3 -5.03 -15.11 36.93
CA GLU A 3 -4.18 -16.02 37.70
C GLU A 3 -2.67 -15.80 37.49
N GLY A 4 -2.27 -14.76 36.75
CA GLY A 4 -0.88 -14.44 36.44
C GLY A 4 -0.24 -15.26 35.32
N ALA A 5 -1.02 -16.07 34.59
CA ALA A 5 -0.51 -16.88 33.48
C ALA A 5 -0.37 -16.09 32.17
N ILE A 6 0.64 -16.44 31.35
CA ILE A 6 0.80 -15.94 29.97
C ILE A 6 -0.07 -16.80 29.04
N ALA A 7 -1.04 -16.18 28.37
CA ALA A 7 -1.89 -16.85 27.41
C ALA A 7 -1.23 -16.89 26.02
N ILE A 8 -1.01 -18.09 25.49
CA ILE A 8 -0.51 -18.28 24.12
C ILE A 8 -1.70 -18.65 23.22
N VAL A 9 -1.96 -17.82 22.21
CA VAL A 9 -3.08 -18.00 21.28
C VAL A 9 -2.54 -18.26 19.88
N ALA A 10 -3.11 -19.26 19.20
CA ALA A 10 -2.84 -19.47 17.78
C ALA A 10 -3.52 -18.37 16.96
N GLY A 11 -2.72 -17.51 16.32
CA GLY A 11 -3.22 -16.49 15.39
C GLY A 11 -3.81 -17.09 14.10
N PHE A 12 -4.38 -16.24 13.24
CA PHE A 12 -4.85 -16.56 11.88
C PHE A 12 -6.12 -17.44 11.78
N GLN A 13 -6.51 -18.11 12.86
CA GLN A 13 -7.65 -19.03 12.89
C GLN A 13 -8.86 -18.44 13.64
N GLY A 14 -10.05 -18.87 13.24
CA GLY A 14 -11.32 -18.54 13.90
C GLY A 14 -12.29 -19.73 13.87
N ILE A 15 -13.43 -19.58 14.54
CA ILE A 15 -14.51 -20.58 14.53
C ILE A 15 -15.78 -19.90 14.04
N SER A 16 -16.41 -20.49 13.02
CA SER A 16 -17.74 -20.08 12.54
C SER A 16 -18.77 -20.24 13.66
N GLN A 17 -19.55 -19.20 13.95
CA GLN A 17 -20.56 -19.28 15.03
C GLN A 17 -21.70 -20.25 14.69
N ASP A 18 -22.05 -20.36 13.41
CA ASP A 18 -23.17 -21.16 12.95
C ASP A 18 -22.78 -22.63 12.75
N THR A 19 -21.70 -22.88 11.99
CA THR A 19 -21.31 -24.23 11.58
C THR A 19 -20.31 -24.88 12.56
N LYS A 20 -19.67 -24.09 13.43
CA LYS A 20 -18.55 -24.51 14.30
C LYS A 20 -17.31 -24.99 13.56
N ASP A 21 -17.24 -24.76 12.25
CA ASP A 21 -16.05 -25.08 11.46
C ASP A 21 -14.90 -24.12 11.79
N ILE A 22 -13.67 -24.65 11.68
CA ILE A 22 -12.45 -23.86 11.76
C ILE A 22 -12.31 -23.07 10.46
N THR A 23 -12.16 -21.75 10.59
CA THR A 23 -11.97 -20.82 9.48
C THR A 23 -10.60 -20.13 9.57
N THR A 24 -10.16 -19.55 8.46
CA THR A 24 -8.91 -18.77 8.42
C THR A 24 -9.20 -17.33 8.01
N LEU A 25 -8.35 -16.41 8.47
CA LEU A 25 -8.48 -14.98 8.16
C LEU A 25 -7.75 -14.57 6.87
N GLY A 26 -7.07 -15.50 6.20
CA GLY A 26 -6.23 -15.24 5.03
C GLY A 26 -4.92 -14.52 5.39
N ARG A 27 -4.22 -13.99 4.38
CA ARG A 27 -2.93 -13.33 4.57
C ARG A 27 -3.01 -12.21 5.62
N GLY A 28 -2.00 -12.12 6.48
CA GLY A 28 -1.98 -11.20 7.63
C GLY A 28 -2.95 -11.52 8.76
N GLY A 29 -3.51 -12.74 8.76
CA GLY A 29 -4.46 -13.16 9.79
C GLY A 29 -3.86 -13.13 11.20
N SER A 30 -2.58 -13.42 11.38
CA SER A 30 -1.93 -13.38 12.70
C SER A 30 -1.91 -11.97 13.29
N ASP A 31 -1.46 -10.97 12.53
CA ASP A 31 -1.47 -9.55 12.95
C ASP A 31 -2.90 -9.11 13.29
N THR A 32 -3.86 -9.52 12.46
CA THR A 32 -5.27 -9.18 12.67
C THR A 32 -5.81 -9.83 13.95
N THR A 33 -5.47 -11.08 14.23
CA THR A 33 -5.85 -11.75 15.49
C THR A 33 -5.23 -11.06 16.69
N ALA A 34 -3.95 -10.67 16.62
CA ALA A 34 -3.25 -10.00 17.72
C ALA A 34 -3.93 -8.67 18.08
N VAL A 35 -4.20 -7.83 17.08
CA VAL A 35 -4.88 -6.55 17.28
C VAL A 35 -6.31 -6.74 17.77
N ALA A 36 -7.07 -7.70 17.21
CA ALA A 36 -8.43 -7.98 17.66
C ALA A 36 -8.50 -8.45 19.12
N LEU A 37 -7.57 -9.32 19.54
CA LEU A 37 -7.46 -9.76 20.93
C LEU A 37 -7.08 -8.61 21.85
N ALA A 38 -6.07 -7.82 21.47
CA ALA A 38 -5.64 -6.66 22.25
C ALA A 38 -6.79 -5.64 22.41
N ALA A 39 -7.57 -5.38 21.37
CA ALA A 39 -8.74 -4.51 21.45
C ALA A 39 -9.85 -5.11 22.33
N ALA A 40 -10.12 -6.41 22.22
CA ALA A 40 -11.15 -7.08 23.03
C ALA A 40 -10.78 -7.19 24.52
N LEU A 41 -9.49 -7.10 24.85
CA LEU A 41 -8.96 -7.16 26.21
C LEU A 41 -8.61 -5.78 26.78
N ASP A 42 -8.94 -4.70 26.06
CA ASP A 42 -8.59 -3.32 26.43
C ASP A 42 -7.09 -3.15 26.74
N ALA A 43 -6.23 -3.78 25.93
CA ALA A 43 -4.79 -3.71 26.12
C ALA A 43 -4.25 -2.29 25.84
N ASP A 44 -3.23 -1.87 26.58
CA ASP A 44 -2.60 -0.55 26.39
C ASP A 44 -1.86 -0.44 25.03
N VAL A 45 -1.31 -1.55 24.54
CA VAL A 45 -0.52 -1.62 23.31
C VAL A 45 -0.55 -3.03 22.71
N CYS A 46 -0.51 -3.12 21.38
CA CYS A 46 -0.28 -4.36 20.65
C CYS A 46 1.12 -4.36 20.04
N GLU A 47 2.05 -5.14 20.62
CA GLU A 47 3.40 -5.28 20.04
C GLU A 47 3.40 -6.30 18.88
N ILE A 48 3.91 -5.88 17.72
CA ILE A 48 4.12 -6.74 16.56
C ILE A 48 5.62 -6.89 16.34
N TYR A 49 6.12 -8.10 16.61
CA TYR A 49 7.52 -8.44 16.44
C TYR A 49 7.80 -9.00 15.04
N THR A 50 8.85 -8.49 14.41
CA THR A 50 9.25 -8.83 13.03
C THR A 50 10.78 -8.89 12.88
N ASP A 51 11.28 -9.09 11.66
CA ASP A 51 12.71 -9.17 11.30
C ASP A 51 13.35 -7.82 10.96
N VAL A 52 12.61 -6.72 11.12
CA VAL A 52 13.08 -5.34 10.97
C VAL A 52 12.95 -4.58 12.28
N ASP A 53 13.81 -3.57 12.48
CA ASP A 53 13.81 -2.75 13.70
C ASP A 53 12.56 -1.88 13.87
N GLY A 54 11.77 -1.69 12.81
CA GLY A 54 10.59 -0.83 12.80
C GLY A 54 10.18 -0.49 11.37
N VAL A 55 9.44 0.60 11.22
CA VAL A 55 9.10 1.21 9.93
C VAL A 55 10.16 2.25 9.58
N PHE A 56 10.54 2.30 8.30
CA PHE A 56 11.57 3.19 7.78
C PHE A 56 10.98 4.12 6.72
N THR A 57 11.65 5.24 6.46
CA THR A 57 11.27 6.21 5.43
C THR A 57 11.32 5.67 4.01
N ALA A 58 12.00 4.55 3.77
CA ALA A 58 12.00 3.78 2.54
C ALA A 58 12.47 2.36 2.86
N ASP A 59 12.40 1.44 1.89
CA ASP A 59 12.97 0.11 2.04
C ASP A 59 14.51 0.19 2.18
N PRO A 60 15.08 -0.21 3.34
CA PRO A 60 16.53 -0.18 3.57
C PRO A 60 17.37 -0.94 2.55
N ARG A 61 16.77 -1.94 1.87
CA ARG A 61 17.45 -2.76 0.86
C ARG A 61 17.66 -2.00 -0.45
N ILE A 62 16.86 -0.97 -0.71
CA ILE A 62 16.99 -0.08 -1.86
C ILE A 62 17.74 1.19 -1.46
N VAL A 63 17.41 1.72 -0.28
CA VAL A 63 17.90 2.99 0.24
C VAL A 63 18.61 2.75 1.58
N PRO A 64 19.94 2.54 1.60
CA PRO A 64 20.66 2.13 2.82
C PRO A 64 20.59 3.15 3.97
N ASN A 65 20.49 4.44 3.65
CA ASN A 65 20.36 5.54 4.61
C ASN A 65 18.89 5.84 4.99
N ALA A 66 17.94 4.94 4.70
CA ALA A 66 16.55 5.09 5.12
C ALA A 66 16.47 5.27 6.63
N ARG A 67 15.81 6.34 7.07
CA ARG A 67 15.71 6.70 8.49
C ARG A 67 14.62 5.89 9.17
N HIS A 68 14.88 5.44 10.39
CA HIS A 68 13.86 4.83 11.25
C HIS A 68 12.80 5.87 11.67
N ILE A 69 11.53 5.49 11.57
CA ILE A 69 10.40 6.32 11.96
C ILE A 69 10.02 5.97 13.40
N ALA A 70 10.14 6.91 14.34
CA ALA A 70 9.81 6.66 15.75
C ALA A 70 8.30 6.53 15.97
N GLN A 71 7.51 7.36 15.29
CA GLN A 71 6.05 7.38 15.38
C GLN A 71 5.44 7.71 14.03
N VAL A 72 4.35 7.03 13.69
CA VAL A 72 3.55 7.23 12.47
C VAL A 72 2.07 7.16 12.83
N THR A 73 1.23 7.96 12.15
CA THR A 73 -0.23 7.91 12.39
C THR A 73 -0.83 6.67 11.75
N TYR A 74 -2.07 6.33 12.14
CA TYR A 74 -2.76 5.21 11.51
C TYR A 74 -2.97 5.44 10.01
N GLU A 75 -3.37 6.65 9.59
CA GLU A 75 -3.60 6.98 8.18
C GLU A 75 -2.33 6.88 7.33
N GLU A 76 -1.21 7.40 7.82
CA GLU A 76 0.07 7.31 7.12
C GLU A 76 0.54 5.86 7.01
N MET A 77 0.39 5.08 8.07
CA MET A 77 0.76 3.66 8.05
C MET A 77 -0.14 2.86 7.10
N LEU A 78 -1.44 3.15 7.05
CA LEU A 78 -2.37 2.53 6.08
C LEU A 78 -1.92 2.80 4.65
N GLU A 79 -1.56 4.04 4.33
CA GLU A 79 -1.11 4.41 2.98
C GLU A 79 0.25 3.78 2.64
N LEU A 80 1.19 3.73 3.58
CA LEU A 80 2.45 3.01 3.39
C LEU A 80 2.21 1.53 3.12
N CYS A 81 1.38 0.86 3.92
CA CYS A 81 1.00 -0.55 3.74
C CYS A 81 0.35 -0.80 2.38
N ALA A 82 -0.60 0.05 1.98
CA ALA A 82 -1.29 -0.06 0.68
C ALA A 82 -0.34 0.11 -0.50
N CYS A 83 0.78 0.81 -0.32
CA CYS A 83 1.76 1.08 -1.36
C CYS A 83 2.94 0.10 -1.40
N GLY A 84 2.90 -0.97 -0.60
CA GLY A 84 3.91 -2.02 -0.59
C GLY A 84 4.90 -1.98 0.58
N ALA A 85 4.64 -1.20 1.64
CA ALA A 85 5.36 -1.38 2.90
C ALA A 85 4.87 -2.65 3.62
N LYS A 86 5.72 -3.68 3.67
CA LYS A 86 5.32 -5.03 4.11
C LYS A 86 5.61 -5.34 5.58
N VAL A 87 5.69 -4.31 6.40
CA VAL A 87 6.02 -4.44 7.83
C VAL A 87 4.79 -4.85 8.64
N LEU A 88 3.63 -4.28 8.32
CA LEU A 88 2.34 -4.60 8.92
C LEU A 88 1.33 -4.98 7.85
N HIS A 89 0.38 -5.85 8.19
CA HIS A 89 -0.74 -6.10 7.31
C HIS A 89 -1.79 -4.99 7.37
N LEU A 90 -2.24 -4.46 6.23
CA LEU A 90 -3.20 -3.35 6.15
C LEU A 90 -4.43 -3.51 7.07
N ARG A 91 -5.02 -4.71 7.08
CA ARG A 91 -6.20 -5.02 7.90
C ARG A 91 -5.97 -4.89 9.41
N SER A 92 -4.77 -5.19 9.91
CA SER A 92 -4.48 -5.05 11.35
C SER A 92 -4.37 -3.58 11.74
N VAL A 93 -3.76 -2.75 10.90
CA VAL A 93 -3.67 -1.29 11.09
C VAL A 93 -5.06 -0.65 11.07
N GLU A 94 -5.92 -1.04 10.12
CA GLU A 94 -7.29 -0.53 10.04
C GLU A 94 -8.12 -0.89 11.28
N TYR A 95 -7.94 -2.11 11.81
CA TYR A 95 -8.61 -2.54 13.03
C TYR A 95 -8.11 -1.75 14.24
N ALA A 96 -6.79 -1.58 14.37
CA ALA A 96 -6.17 -0.79 15.44
C ALA A 96 -6.65 0.65 15.43
N ARG A 97 -6.72 1.28 14.26
CA ARG A 97 -7.28 2.63 14.07
C ARG A 97 -8.70 2.75 14.61
N ARG A 98 -9.58 1.80 14.25
CA ARG A 98 -10.99 1.80 14.70
C ARG A 98 -11.12 1.59 16.21
N ALA A 99 -10.25 0.78 16.79
CA ALA A 99 -10.20 0.53 18.23
C ALA A 99 -9.41 1.60 19.01
N ASN A 100 -8.78 2.56 18.30
CA ASN A 100 -7.79 3.48 18.86
C ASN A 100 -6.71 2.77 19.71
N LEU A 101 -6.24 1.62 19.23
CA LEU A 101 -5.26 0.77 19.91
C LEU A 101 -3.87 0.98 19.31
N PRO A 102 -2.88 1.49 20.08
CA PRO A 102 -1.52 1.66 19.58
C PRO A 102 -0.90 0.33 19.15
N ILE A 103 -0.28 0.30 17.97
CA ILE A 103 0.56 -0.82 17.53
C ILE A 103 2.02 -0.44 17.71
N HIS A 104 2.82 -1.32 18.30
CA HIS A 104 4.25 -1.11 18.47
C HIS A 104 5.04 -2.13 17.64
N VAL A 105 5.62 -1.67 16.53
CA VAL A 105 6.41 -2.51 15.62
C VAL A 105 7.84 -2.61 16.13
N ARG A 106 8.32 -3.82 16.38
CA ARG A 106 9.65 -4.07 16.95
C ARG A 106 10.35 -5.26 16.28
N SER A 107 11.67 -5.35 16.47
CA SER A 107 12.42 -6.52 16.03
C SER A 107 12.44 -7.61 17.09
N SER A 108 12.36 -8.88 16.68
CA SER A 108 12.73 -10.02 17.55
C SER A 108 14.24 -10.20 17.73
N TYR A 109 15.06 -9.46 16.97
CA TYR A 109 16.51 -9.61 16.91
C TYR A 109 17.27 -8.48 17.60
N SER A 110 16.57 -7.44 18.08
CA SER A 110 17.19 -6.26 18.70
C SER A 110 16.33 -5.69 19.82
N ASP A 111 16.98 -5.01 20.77
CA ASP A 111 16.31 -4.28 21.85
C ASP A 111 16.02 -2.81 21.47
N LYS A 112 16.04 -2.48 20.17
CA LYS A 112 15.72 -1.11 19.73
C LYS A 112 14.26 -0.78 20.06
N THR A 113 14.00 0.53 20.14
CA THR A 113 12.68 1.02 20.50
C THR A 113 11.63 0.69 19.46
N GLY A 114 11.97 0.62 18.17
CA GLY A 114 11.02 0.41 17.08
C GLY A 114 10.04 1.57 16.88
N THR A 115 8.97 1.30 16.13
CA THR A 115 8.01 2.32 15.65
C THR A 115 6.67 2.19 16.34
N MET A 116 6.15 3.31 16.85
CA MET A 116 4.79 3.41 17.36
C MET A 116 3.82 3.84 16.25
N VAL A 117 2.79 3.05 15.98
CA VAL A 117 1.68 3.40 15.09
C VAL A 117 0.51 3.83 15.97
N THR A 118 0.24 5.14 16.03
CA THR A 118 -0.77 5.70 16.92
C THR A 118 -1.18 7.12 16.52
N GLY A 119 -2.33 7.57 17.02
CA GLY A 119 -2.88 8.90 16.78
C GLY A 119 -3.48 9.08 15.39
N SER A 120 -4.16 10.21 15.21
CA SER A 120 -4.76 10.62 13.94
C SER A 120 -3.93 11.74 13.32
N MET A 121 -3.93 11.81 11.99
CA MET A 121 -3.43 12.99 11.30
C MET A 121 -4.15 14.29 11.66
N GLU A 122 -5.42 14.23 12.07
CA GLU A 122 -6.18 15.43 12.46
C GLU A 122 -5.63 16.07 13.74
N ASP A 123 -4.93 15.28 14.55
CA ASP A 123 -4.30 15.74 15.80
C ASP A 123 -2.90 16.33 15.56
N LEU A 124 -2.34 16.19 14.35
CA LEU A 124 -1.03 16.74 14.00
C LEU A 124 -1.12 18.25 13.77
N PRO A 125 -0.24 19.05 14.41
CA PRO A 125 -0.08 20.46 14.05
C PRO A 125 0.24 20.61 12.55
N VAL A 126 -0.38 21.58 11.89
CA VAL A 126 -0.18 21.83 10.44
C VAL A 126 1.29 22.04 10.08
N GLU A 127 2.07 22.65 10.98
CA GLU A 127 3.51 22.88 10.83
C GLU A 127 4.36 21.59 10.95
N GLN A 128 3.81 20.52 11.53
CA GLN A 128 4.45 19.21 11.69
C GLN A 128 4.06 18.21 10.59
N ALA A 129 3.14 18.57 9.68
CA ALA A 129 2.76 17.73 8.57
C ALA A 129 3.93 17.60 7.58
N LEU A 130 4.69 16.51 7.73
CA LEU A 130 5.88 16.19 6.95
C LEU A 130 5.59 15.04 5.97
N ILE A 131 6.57 14.77 5.11
CA ILE A 131 6.60 13.55 4.32
C ILE A 131 7.12 12.42 5.21
N THR A 132 6.35 11.34 5.29
CA THR A 132 6.63 10.19 6.16
C THR A 132 7.60 9.23 5.49
N GLY A 133 7.40 8.92 4.21
CA GLY A 133 8.24 7.96 3.51
C GLY A 133 7.88 7.71 2.05
N VAL A 134 8.68 6.84 1.44
CA VAL A 134 8.56 6.35 0.08
C VAL A 134 8.32 4.84 0.13
N ALA A 135 7.17 4.42 -0.38
CA ALA A 135 6.81 3.01 -0.54
C ALA A 135 6.92 2.58 -2.00
N HIS A 136 7.08 1.28 -2.23
CA HIS A 136 7.16 0.75 -3.58
C HIS A 136 6.55 -0.65 -3.68
N ASP A 137 6.08 -1.00 -4.87
CA ASP A 137 5.57 -2.33 -5.18
C ASP A 137 6.03 -2.81 -6.57
N ARG A 138 6.44 -4.07 -6.64
CA ARG A 138 6.89 -4.79 -7.86
C ARG A 138 5.96 -5.95 -8.22
N SER A 139 4.95 -6.21 -7.40
CA SER A 139 4.06 -7.37 -7.51
C SER A 139 2.83 -7.11 -8.38
N GLU A 140 2.68 -5.91 -8.91
CA GLU A 140 1.55 -5.51 -9.73
C GLU A 140 1.82 -5.63 -11.23
N ALA A 141 0.77 -5.94 -11.99
CA ALA A 141 0.67 -5.74 -13.42
C ALA A 141 -0.29 -4.57 -13.71
N LYS A 142 -0.27 -4.08 -14.94
CA LYS A 142 -1.19 -3.06 -15.46
C LYS A 142 -2.05 -3.67 -16.56
N ILE A 143 -3.36 -3.41 -16.50
CA ILE A 143 -4.28 -3.63 -17.62
C ILE A 143 -4.81 -2.28 -18.08
N THR A 144 -4.79 -2.05 -19.39
CA THR A 144 -5.44 -0.89 -20.03
C THR A 144 -6.53 -1.37 -20.98
N ILE A 145 -7.76 -0.95 -20.72
CA ILE A 145 -8.92 -1.15 -21.58
C ILE A 145 -9.02 0.06 -22.50
N VAL A 146 -8.76 -0.17 -23.79
CA VAL A 146 -8.64 0.90 -24.79
C VAL A 146 -10.00 1.19 -25.42
N GLY A 147 -10.39 2.45 -25.46
CA GLY A 147 -11.56 2.94 -26.20
C GLY A 147 -12.89 2.44 -25.67
N VAL A 148 -13.08 2.45 -24.35
CA VAL A 148 -14.35 2.21 -23.68
C VAL A 148 -15.34 3.32 -24.07
N PRO A 149 -16.59 3.01 -24.46
CA PRO A 149 -17.61 4.04 -24.67
C PRO A 149 -17.83 4.88 -23.41
N ASP A 150 -17.80 6.20 -23.56
CA ASP A 150 -17.98 7.15 -22.45
C ASP A 150 -19.46 7.37 -22.16
N THR A 151 -20.14 6.30 -21.73
CA THR A 151 -21.55 6.29 -21.36
C THR A 151 -21.73 5.73 -19.95
N PRO A 152 -22.72 6.23 -19.18
CA PRO A 152 -22.95 5.75 -17.82
C PRO A 152 -23.13 4.23 -17.76
N GLY A 153 -22.43 3.58 -16.83
CA GLY A 153 -22.54 2.14 -16.56
C GLY A 153 -21.44 1.27 -17.16
N GLU A 154 -20.68 1.73 -18.16
CA GLU A 154 -19.64 0.88 -18.77
C GLU A 154 -18.49 0.56 -17.81
N ALA A 155 -18.05 1.53 -17.01
CA ALA A 155 -17.07 1.29 -15.94
C ALA A 155 -17.58 0.26 -14.92
N ALA A 156 -18.86 0.31 -14.55
CA ALA A 156 -19.46 -0.65 -13.61
C ALA A 156 -19.40 -2.08 -14.18
N ARG A 157 -19.77 -2.27 -15.45
CA ARG A 157 -19.73 -3.58 -16.13
C ARG A 157 -18.30 -4.14 -16.21
N ILE A 158 -17.32 -3.27 -16.44
CA ILE A 158 -15.89 -3.63 -16.43
C ILE A 158 -15.50 -4.15 -15.05
N PHE A 159 -15.75 -3.37 -13.99
CA PHE A 159 -15.29 -3.73 -12.65
C PHE A 159 -16.10 -4.88 -12.02
N GLU A 160 -17.37 -5.04 -12.37
CA GLU A 160 -18.14 -6.24 -12.05
C GLU A 160 -17.53 -7.49 -12.71
N THR A 161 -17.07 -7.38 -13.95
CA THR A 161 -16.41 -8.50 -14.65
C THR A 161 -15.12 -8.90 -13.95
N VAL A 162 -14.31 -7.93 -13.52
CA VAL A 162 -13.06 -8.19 -12.79
C VAL A 162 -13.35 -8.74 -11.39
N ALA A 163 -14.33 -8.20 -10.67
CA ALA A 163 -14.72 -8.68 -9.34
C ALA A 163 -15.26 -10.12 -9.37
N ASN A 164 -16.03 -10.49 -10.40
CA ASN A 164 -16.51 -11.86 -10.61
C ASN A 164 -15.38 -12.85 -10.97
N ALA A 165 -14.21 -12.33 -11.36
CA ALA A 165 -12.99 -13.12 -11.54
C ALA A 165 -12.16 -13.20 -10.25
N GLU A 166 -12.71 -12.78 -9.11
CA GLU A 166 -12.07 -12.78 -7.77
C GLU A 166 -10.73 -12.04 -7.73
N THR A 167 -10.56 -11.05 -8.62
CA THR A 167 -9.33 -10.26 -8.74
C THR A 167 -9.43 -8.99 -7.92
N ASN A 168 -8.43 -8.73 -7.08
CA ASN A 168 -8.34 -7.48 -6.32
C ASN A 168 -7.66 -6.39 -7.17
N LEU A 169 -8.27 -5.22 -7.20
CA LEU A 169 -7.73 -4.04 -7.87
C LEU A 169 -7.02 -3.14 -6.86
N ASP A 170 -5.96 -2.48 -7.29
CA ASP A 170 -5.28 -1.45 -6.51
C ASP A 170 -5.55 -0.05 -7.10
N MET A 171 -4.78 0.36 -8.10
CA MET A 171 -4.98 1.66 -8.75
C MET A 171 -6.01 1.58 -9.86
N ILE A 172 -6.91 2.56 -9.95
CA ILE A 172 -7.78 2.79 -11.12
C ILE A 172 -7.53 4.21 -11.62
N VAL A 173 -7.24 4.35 -12.91
CA VAL A 173 -7.00 5.62 -13.59
C VAL A 173 -7.81 5.67 -14.87
N GLN A 174 -8.69 6.66 -14.96
CA GLN A 174 -9.40 7.03 -16.17
C GLN A 174 -9.15 8.51 -16.43
N ASN A 175 -8.69 8.85 -17.63
CA ASN A 175 -8.58 10.24 -18.04
C ASN A 175 -9.87 10.72 -18.71
N VAL A 176 -10.01 12.04 -18.91
CA VAL A 176 -11.12 12.61 -19.69
C VAL A 176 -11.14 12.00 -21.09
N SER A 177 -12.34 11.80 -21.64
CA SER A 177 -12.52 11.23 -22.97
C SER A 177 -11.84 12.09 -24.03
N THR A 178 -11.28 11.45 -25.05
CA THR A 178 -10.61 12.18 -26.14
C THR A 178 -11.67 12.93 -26.95
N GLU A 179 -11.55 14.25 -27.04
CA GLU A 179 -12.51 15.12 -27.74
C GLU A 179 -12.91 14.54 -29.11
N GLY A 180 -14.21 14.45 -29.36
CA GLY A 180 -14.78 14.00 -30.63
C GLY A 180 -14.90 12.47 -30.80
N THR A 181 -14.40 11.64 -29.88
CA THR A 181 -14.51 10.17 -30.00
C THR A 181 -15.59 9.53 -29.12
N GLY A 182 -16.05 10.22 -28.07
CA GLY A 182 -16.98 9.68 -27.08
C GLY A 182 -16.45 8.42 -26.38
N ARG A 183 -15.13 8.30 -26.27
CA ARG A 183 -14.44 7.13 -25.74
C ARG A 183 -13.31 7.54 -24.80
N THR A 184 -13.03 6.67 -23.85
CA THR A 184 -11.94 6.84 -22.87
C THR A 184 -11.18 5.53 -22.68
N ASP A 185 -9.96 5.63 -22.17
CA ASP A 185 -9.16 4.50 -21.76
C ASP A 185 -9.24 4.36 -20.24
N ILE A 186 -9.43 3.14 -19.77
CA ILE A 186 -9.45 2.83 -18.34
C ILE A 186 -8.25 1.93 -18.05
N SER A 187 -7.35 2.39 -17.20
CA SER A 187 -6.19 1.60 -16.74
C SER A 187 -6.33 1.26 -15.28
N PHE A 188 -5.91 0.06 -14.90
CA PHE A 188 -5.84 -0.32 -13.50
C PHE A 188 -4.67 -1.26 -13.22
N THR A 189 -4.26 -1.32 -11.96
CA THR A 189 -3.26 -2.29 -11.48
C THR A 189 -3.89 -3.38 -10.63
N LEU A 190 -3.25 -4.54 -10.64
CA LEU A 190 -3.67 -5.77 -9.97
C LEU A 190 -2.45 -6.66 -9.71
N PRO A 191 -2.52 -7.63 -8.79
CA PRO A 191 -1.44 -8.62 -8.64
C PRO A 191 -1.11 -9.30 -9.97
N LYS A 192 0.18 -9.48 -10.29
CA LYS A 192 0.64 -10.09 -11.55
C LYS A 192 -0.01 -11.45 -11.82
N ASP A 193 -0.15 -12.26 -10.76
CA ASP A 193 -0.72 -13.60 -10.82
C ASP A 193 -2.19 -13.61 -11.23
N ASP A 194 -2.94 -12.53 -10.97
CA ASP A 194 -4.35 -12.39 -11.32
C ASP A 194 -4.55 -11.87 -12.76
N GLY A 195 -3.49 -11.31 -13.37
CA GLY A 195 -3.47 -10.74 -14.72
C GLY A 195 -4.12 -11.61 -15.79
N PRO A 196 -3.70 -12.88 -15.94
CA PRO A 196 -4.27 -13.78 -16.95
C PRO A 196 -5.78 -14.03 -16.77
N ALA A 197 -6.25 -14.16 -15.53
CA ALA A 197 -7.66 -14.39 -15.23
C ALA A 197 -8.51 -13.16 -15.58
N ALA A 198 -8.05 -11.96 -15.16
CA ALA A 198 -8.70 -10.70 -15.47
C ALA A 198 -8.76 -10.43 -16.99
N MET A 199 -7.66 -10.65 -17.72
CA MET A 199 -7.60 -10.52 -19.18
C MET A 199 -8.58 -11.46 -19.89
N ALA A 200 -8.68 -12.71 -19.44
CA ALA A 200 -9.62 -13.69 -19.98
C ALA A 200 -11.08 -13.32 -19.70
N ALA A 201 -11.39 -12.77 -18.53
CA ALA A 201 -12.73 -12.30 -18.18
C ALA A 201 -13.14 -11.08 -19.03
N LEU A 202 -12.27 -10.07 -19.13
CA LEU A 202 -12.51 -8.86 -19.91
C LEU A 202 -12.68 -9.15 -21.41
N SER A 203 -11.88 -10.06 -21.97
CA SER A 203 -11.97 -10.48 -23.37
C SER A 203 -13.37 -11.01 -23.74
N LYS A 204 -14.05 -11.69 -22.81
CA LYS A 204 -15.41 -12.24 -23.05
C LYS A 204 -16.48 -11.16 -23.14
N VAL A 205 -16.29 -10.03 -22.48
CA VAL A 205 -17.26 -8.92 -22.43
C VAL A 205 -16.94 -7.83 -23.45
N GLN A 206 -15.85 -7.96 -24.23
CA GLN A 206 -15.41 -6.96 -25.19
C GLN A 206 -16.50 -6.52 -26.16
N SER A 207 -17.18 -7.45 -26.83
CA SER A 207 -18.25 -7.11 -27.79
C SER A 207 -19.48 -6.50 -27.10
N ALA A 208 -19.75 -6.90 -25.85
CA ALA A 208 -20.92 -6.45 -25.11
C ALA A 208 -20.74 -5.03 -24.53
N ILE A 209 -19.52 -4.66 -24.17
CA ILE A 209 -19.14 -3.33 -23.66
C ILE A 209 -18.72 -2.41 -24.82
N GLY A 210 -18.13 -2.97 -25.88
CA GLY A 210 -17.73 -2.25 -27.07
C GLY A 210 -16.39 -1.53 -26.95
N PHE A 211 -15.47 -1.98 -26.09
CA PHE A 211 -14.10 -1.43 -26.06
C PHE A 211 -13.24 -1.95 -27.22
N LYS A 212 -12.24 -1.16 -27.63
CA LYS A 212 -11.41 -1.42 -28.82
C LYS A 212 -10.32 -2.46 -28.60
N GLY A 213 -9.76 -2.55 -27.40
CA GLY A 213 -8.70 -3.51 -27.09
C GLY A 213 -8.36 -3.60 -25.62
N LEU A 214 -7.51 -4.57 -25.29
CA LEU A 214 -6.92 -4.76 -23.98
C LEU A 214 -5.41 -4.79 -24.14
N LEU A 215 -4.72 -4.08 -23.26
CA LEU A 215 -3.27 -4.12 -23.11
C LEU A 215 -2.94 -4.67 -21.73
N PHE A 216 -1.95 -5.55 -21.67
CA PHE A 216 -1.44 -6.12 -20.43
C PHE A 216 0.07 -5.86 -20.36
N ASP A 217 0.55 -5.38 -19.22
CA ASP A 217 1.95 -5.13 -18.95
C ASP A 217 2.29 -5.56 -17.52
N ASP A 218 3.03 -6.65 -17.36
CA ASP A 218 3.54 -7.16 -16.09
C ASP A 218 4.97 -6.68 -15.77
N HIS A 219 5.52 -5.78 -16.59
CA HIS A 219 6.83 -5.15 -16.41
C HIS A 219 6.72 -3.73 -15.88
N VAL A 220 5.87 -3.56 -14.86
CA VAL A 220 5.62 -2.30 -14.18
C VAL A 220 5.97 -2.36 -12.70
N GLY A 221 6.28 -1.20 -12.14
CA GLY A 221 6.48 -0.99 -10.70
C GLY A 221 5.80 0.30 -10.25
N LYS A 222 5.32 0.29 -9.01
CA LYS A 222 4.65 1.43 -8.37
C LYS A 222 5.59 2.05 -7.34
N VAL A 223 5.78 3.37 -7.39
CA VAL A 223 6.45 4.13 -6.32
C VAL A 223 5.48 5.19 -5.79
N SER A 224 5.41 5.29 -4.47
CA SER A 224 4.49 6.20 -3.78
C SER A 224 5.24 7.04 -2.76
N LEU A 225 4.98 8.34 -2.74
CA LEU A 225 5.33 9.23 -1.65
C LEU A 225 4.12 9.35 -0.72
N VAL A 226 4.34 9.20 0.59
CA VAL A 226 3.28 9.27 1.61
C VAL A 226 3.66 10.28 2.68
N GLY A 227 2.69 11.09 3.11
CA GLY A 227 2.77 11.88 4.33
C GLY A 227 1.75 13.02 4.39
N ALA A 228 1.34 13.38 5.61
CA ALA A 228 0.36 14.45 5.84
C ALA A 228 0.77 15.81 5.23
N GLY A 229 2.08 16.04 5.06
CA GLY A 229 2.61 17.28 4.45
C GLY A 229 2.16 17.54 3.01
N MET A 230 1.65 16.54 2.31
CA MET A 230 1.08 16.70 0.96
C MET A 230 -0.12 17.64 0.93
N ARG A 231 -0.96 17.65 1.98
CA ARG A 231 -2.17 18.48 2.05
C ARG A 231 -1.85 19.97 2.20
N SER A 232 -0.76 20.30 2.88
CA SER A 232 -0.42 21.66 3.30
C SER A 232 0.65 22.33 2.43
N HIS A 233 1.34 21.59 1.55
CA HIS A 233 2.49 22.11 0.80
C HIS A 233 2.32 21.96 -0.72
N PRO A 234 1.94 23.02 -1.45
CA PRO A 234 1.69 22.96 -2.91
C PRO A 234 2.92 22.63 -3.78
N GLY A 235 4.13 22.55 -3.22
CA GLY A 235 5.36 22.20 -3.93
C GLY A 235 5.70 20.70 -3.96
N VAL A 236 5.00 19.86 -3.20
CA VAL A 236 5.39 18.44 -3.03
C VAL A 236 5.29 17.68 -4.35
N ALA A 237 4.18 17.79 -5.08
CA ALA A 237 4.01 17.09 -6.35
C ALA A 237 5.06 17.53 -7.40
N ALA A 238 5.37 18.84 -7.46
CA ALA A 238 6.39 19.37 -8.36
C ALA A 238 7.78 18.79 -8.06
N ARG A 239 8.18 18.77 -6.78
CA ARG A 239 9.45 18.18 -6.32
C ARG A 239 9.52 16.68 -6.65
N PHE A 240 8.42 15.95 -6.41
CA PHE A 240 8.31 14.52 -6.70
C PHE A 240 8.50 14.20 -8.20
N PHE A 241 7.77 14.89 -9.08
CA PHE A 241 7.90 14.66 -10.52
C PHE A 241 9.24 15.14 -11.08
N ALA A 242 9.79 16.24 -10.56
CA ALA A 242 11.11 16.71 -10.93
C ALA A 242 12.20 15.66 -10.59
N ALA A 243 12.16 15.09 -9.38
CA ALA A 243 13.09 14.06 -8.94
C ALA A 243 13.09 12.83 -9.87
N LEU A 244 11.90 12.38 -10.27
CA LEU A 244 11.76 11.27 -11.23
C LEU A 244 12.29 11.63 -12.62
N GLY A 245 11.97 12.83 -13.11
CA GLY A 245 12.43 13.33 -14.40
C GLY A 245 13.96 13.49 -14.48
N GLU A 246 14.58 14.05 -13.43
CA GLU A 246 16.04 14.18 -13.31
C GLU A 246 16.73 12.82 -13.21
N ALA A 247 16.08 11.85 -12.56
CA ALA A 247 16.50 10.46 -12.56
C ALA A 247 16.19 9.74 -13.89
N GLY A 248 15.61 10.39 -14.90
CA GLY A 248 15.28 9.76 -16.18
C GLY A 248 14.27 8.62 -16.07
N VAL A 249 13.41 8.63 -15.05
CA VAL A 249 12.33 7.66 -14.86
C VAL A 249 11.10 8.16 -15.59
N ASN A 250 10.62 7.37 -16.56
CA ASN A 250 9.40 7.71 -17.28
C ASN A 250 8.16 7.35 -16.46
N ILE A 251 7.21 8.28 -16.36
CA ILE A 251 5.94 8.11 -15.65
C ILE A 251 4.89 7.60 -16.63
N GLU A 252 4.30 6.44 -16.35
CA GLU A 252 3.26 5.83 -17.18
C GLU A 252 1.85 6.10 -16.66
N MET A 253 1.67 6.16 -15.34
CA MET A 253 0.40 6.49 -14.69
C MET A 253 0.64 7.31 -13.43
N ILE A 254 -0.32 8.15 -13.08
CA ILE A 254 -0.31 8.97 -11.86
C ILE A 254 -1.64 8.73 -11.14
N SER A 255 -1.59 8.57 -9.82
CA SER A 255 -2.76 8.62 -8.94
C SER A 255 -2.39 9.31 -7.63
N THR A 256 -3.37 9.95 -7.01
CA THR A 256 -3.17 10.73 -5.78
C THR A 256 -4.30 10.47 -4.79
N SER A 257 -3.97 10.45 -3.49
CA SER A 257 -4.92 10.62 -2.40
C SER A 257 -4.65 11.95 -1.69
N GLU A 258 -5.29 12.21 -0.55
CA GLU A 258 -5.05 13.43 0.24
C GLU A 258 -3.60 13.51 0.75
N ILE A 259 -2.95 12.37 1.00
CA ILE A 259 -1.61 12.27 1.59
C ILE A 259 -0.64 11.39 0.81
N ARG A 260 -1.00 11.05 -0.43
CA ARG A 260 -0.21 10.15 -1.27
C ARG A 260 -0.15 10.65 -2.70
N VAL A 261 1.02 10.54 -3.32
CA VAL A 261 1.16 10.50 -4.78
C VAL A 261 1.82 9.19 -5.17
N SER A 262 1.20 8.47 -6.09
CA SER A 262 1.68 7.21 -6.64
C SER A 262 1.91 7.35 -8.13
N VAL A 263 3.00 6.77 -8.62
CA VAL A 263 3.24 6.63 -10.05
C VAL A 263 3.59 5.21 -10.41
N VAL A 264 3.16 4.81 -11.60
CA VAL A 264 3.57 3.57 -12.25
C VAL A 264 4.69 3.90 -13.24
N CYS A 265 5.77 3.14 -13.18
CA CYS A 265 6.93 3.23 -14.06
C CYS A 265 7.41 1.81 -14.42
N ARG A 266 8.50 1.69 -15.18
CA ARG A 266 9.11 0.38 -15.48
C ARG A 266 9.69 -0.23 -14.22
N ASP A 267 9.51 -1.54 -14.05
CA ASP A 267 10.07 -2.26 -12.90
C ASP A 267 11.61 -2.15 -12.83
N SER A 268 12.29 -2.08 -13.97
CA SER A 268 13.73 -1.87 -14.07
C SER A 268 14.19 -0.55 -13.45
N ASP A 269 13.34 0.48 -13.46
CA ASP A 269 13.66 1.82 -12.98
C ASP A 269 13.24 2.04 -11.52
N LEU A 270 12.50 1.10 -10.93
CA LEU A 270 11.84 1.34 -9.64
C LEU A 270 12.82 1.61 -8.48
N ASN A 271 13.96 0.90 -8.41
CA ASN A 271 14.96 1.18 -7.36
C ASN A 271 15.53 2.60 -7.50
N LYS A 272 15.78 3.03 -8.73
CA LYS A 272 16.27 4.37 -9.05
C LYS A 272 15.22 5.42 -8.68
N ALA A 273 13.96 5.15 -8.98
CA ALA A 273 12.83 6.02 -8.64
C ALA A 273 12.70 6.20 -7.13
N VAL A 274 12.73 5.11 -6.36
CA VAL A 274 12.66 5.15 -4.89
C VAL A 274 13.81 5.96 -4.30
N GLN A 275 15.05 5.69 -4.74
CA GLN A 275 16.23 6.44 -4.27
C GLN A 275 16.12 7.94 -4.61
N ALA A 276 15.80 8.26 -5.86
CA ALA A 276 15.70 9.65 -6.32
C ALA A 276 14.64 10.44 -5.56
N VAL A 277 13.46 9.85 -5.32
CA VAL A 277 12.41 10.47 -4.53
C VAL A 277 12.86 10.61 -3.07
N HIS A 278 13.45 9.58 -2.47
CA HIS A 278 13.89 9.63 -1.08
C HIS A 278 14.94 10.72 -0.84
N ASP A 279 15.97 10.79 -1.70
CA ASP A 279 16.99 11.84 -1.67
C ASP A 279 16.38 13.21 -1.91
N ALA A 280 15.49 13.30 -2.91
CA ALA A 280 14.83 14.55 -3.22
C ALA A 280 14.05 15.09 -2.04
N PHE A 281 13.49 14.28 -1.14
CA PHE A 281 12.76 14.75 0.05
C PHE A 281 13.59 14.78 1.34
N GLU A 282 14.91 14.57 1.25
CA GLU A 282 15.83 14.62 2.40
C GLU A 282 15.39 13.69 3.55
N LEU A 283 14.90 12.50 3.20
CA LEU A 283 14.33 11.55 4.15
C LEU A 283 15.40 10.65 4.81
N GLY A 284 16.67 10.84 4.45
CA GLY A 284 17.79 10.05 4.98
C GLY A 284 18.14 10.37 6.43
N GLY A 285 18.75 9.39 7.09
CA GLY A 285 19.37 9.55 8.40
C GLY A 285 20.88 9.32 8.34
N ASP A 286 21.55 9.56 9.47
CA ASP A 286 23.01 9.40 9.61
C ASP A 286 23.45 7.95 9.87
N THR A 287 22.50 7.05 10.11
CA THR A 287 22.74 5.64 10.43
C THR A 287 22.16 4.72 9.37
N GLU A 288 22.95 3.75 8.90
CA GLU A 288 22.47 2.69 8.03
C GLU A 288 21.42 1.82 8.74
N ALA A 289 20.35 1.51 8.01
CA ALA A 289 19.30 0.64 8.49
C ALA A 289 19.71 -0.84 8.35
N ILE A 290 19.47 -1.62 9.41
CA ILE A 290 19.83 -3.05 9.47
C ILE A 290 18.58 -3.89 9.21
N VAL A 291 18.67 -4.81 8.24
CA VAL A 291 17.64 -5.83 7.97
C VAL A 291 18.20 -7.18 8.39
N TYR A 292 17.63 -7.79 9.44
CA TYR A 292 18.21 -9.00 10.06
C TYR A 292 17.88 -10.27 9.29
N ALA A 293 16.71 -10.33 8.64
CA ALA A 293 16.36 -11.43 7.76
C ALA A 293 15.67 -10.90 6.49
N GLY A 294 16.07 -11.45 5.35
CA GLY A 294 15.50 -11.13 4.06
C GLY A 294 14.25 -11.95 3.79
N THR A 295 13.23 -11.89 4.65
CA THR A 295 11.94 -12.41 4.22
C THR A 295 11.42 -11.47 3.13
N GLY A 296 11.68 -11.85 1.88
CA GLY A 296 11.12 -11.24 0.67
C GLY A 296 9.62 -11.47 0.60
N ARG A 297 8.91 -11.04 1.64
CA ARG A 297 7.48 -10.80 1.56
C ARG A 297 7.24 -9.74 0.52
#